data_AF-A0A846TZH7-F1
#
_entry.id   AF-A0A846TZH7-F1
#
_cell.length_a   1.000
_cell.length_b   1.000
_cell.length_c   1.000
_cell.angle_alpha   90.00
_cell.angle_beta   90.00
_cell.angle_gamma   90.00
#
_symmetry.space_group_name_H-M   'P 1'
#
loop_
_entity.id
_entity.type
_entity.pdbx_description
1 polymer ?
#
loop_
_entity_poly.entity_id
_entity_poly.type
_entity_poly.pdbx_seq_one_letter_code
_entity_poly.pdbx_strand_id
1 'polypeptide(L)'
;MKKLLATIGLVTLSVPTSLSVVACGNKEVPSEIDNPENVKVNQLNQDITNQFNDYASIEKNILASENRSLQHSFLRPTGYFLEKDKEYQIQINKNADSNDLLYLAIGQYGDYKNLNDGKNVGFESYQIVGENLTVTPKISGMLYLKDYRFTNSVSIVSISKNEPIKVPTFIIDESNQTDFFNQILETNSPFVEVVGNHVFGTFQTEMFKKDVINAKDVNISNTVESWDQIWKYSSELYGLNEKYSGVAKKV
;
A
#
# COMPACT_ATOMS: atom_id res chain seq x y z
N MET A 1 9.82 12.42 -36.38
CA MET A 1 9.71 10.96 -36.60
C MET A 1 10.88 10.26 -35.94
N LYS A 2 10.58 9.28 -35.07
CA LYS A 2 11.44 8.16 -34.63
C LYS A 2 12.77 8.52 -33.97
N LYS A 3 12.78 8.54 -32.62
CA LYS A 3 13.84 7.99 -31.75
C LYS A 3 13.43 8.16 -30.28
N LEU A 4 12.52 7.31 -29.81
CA LEU A 4 12.37 6.97 -28.39
C LEU A 4 11.63 5.62 -28.31
N LEU A 5 12.28 4.58 -28.81
CA LEU A 5 11.83 3.20 -28.71
C LEU A 5 12.91 2.43 -27.96
N ALA A 6 12.48 1.66 -26.98
CA ALA A 6 13.15 0.49 -26.44
C ALA A 6 14.50 0.73 -25.72
N THR A 7 14.40 0.92 -24.40
CA THR A 7 15.42 0.39 -23.47
C THR A 7 14.73 -0.69 -22.64
N ILE A 8 14.70 -1.90 -23.18
CA ILE A 8 14.33 -3.11 -22.45
C ILE A 8 15.49 -3.46 -21.51
N GLY A 9 15.18 -3.77 -20.25
CA GLY A 9 15.99 -4.67 -19.43
C GLY A 9 17.18 -4.06 -18.69
N LEU A 10 16.89 -3.21 -17.70
CA LEU A 10 17.46 -3.25 -16.34
C LEU A 10 16.80 -2.06 -15.61
N VAL A 11 15.80 -2.32 -14.77
CA VAL A 11 15.48 -1.36 -13.71
C VAL A 11 16.56 -1.54 -12.65
N THR A 12 17.75 -1.03 -12.92
CA THR A 12 18.57 -0.51 -11.83
C THR A 12 17.82 0.70 -11.32
N LEU A 13 17.25 0.58 -10.12
CA LEU A 13 16.86 1.72 -9.29
C LEU A 13 18.11 2.55 -9.00
N SER A 14 18.61 3.29 -9.99
CA SER A 14 19.40 4.49 -9.74
C SER A 14 18.39 5.54 -9.31
N VAL A 15 18.29 5.72 -8.00
CA VAL A 15 17.43 6.68 -7.33
C VAL A 15 17.92 8.10 -7.67
N PRO A 16 17.18 8.92 -8.42
CA PRO A 16 16.97 10.30 -8.01
C PRO A 16 15.87 10.28 -6.95
N THR A 17 16.11 10.95 -5.85
CA THR A 17 15.22 11.08 -4.70
C THR A 17 13.85 11.65 -5.12
N SER A 18 12.83 10.80 -5.41
CA SER A 18 11.39 11.15 -5.35
C SER A 18 10.38 10.08 -5.81
N LEU A 19 10.79 8.87 -6.22
CA LEU A 19 9.86 7.79 -6.62
C LEU A 19 9.90 6.64 -5.61
N SER A 20 8.84 6.47 -4.83
CA SER A 20 8.62 5.27 -4.01
C SER A 20 7.72 4.31 -4.78
N VAL A 21 8.30 3.51 -5.68
CA VAL A 21 7.65 2.26 -6.12
C VAL A 21 7.99 1.22 -5.06
N VAL A 22 6.99 0.79 -4.30
CA VAL A 22 7.20 -0.07 -3.13
C VAL A 22 7.46 -1.50 -3.56
N ALA A 23 8.69 -1.97 -3.33
CA ALA A 23 9.06 -3.38 -3.25
C ALA A 23 10.04 -3.54 -2.07
N CYS A 24 9.61 -4.17 -0.97
CA CYS A 24 10.42 -4.28 0.25
C CYS A 24 10.65 -5.75 0.66
N GLY A 25 11.78 -5.99 1.32
CA GLY A 25 12.19 -7.23 1.95
C GLY A 25 12.60 -7.00 3.42
N ASN A 26 12.59 -8.05 4.23
CA ASN A 26 12.81 -7.98 5.68
C ASN A 26 14.23 -8.39 6.11
N LYS A 27 14.72 -7.76 7.18
CA LYS A 27 15.87 -8.17 8.00
C LYS A 27 15.33 -8.68 9.35
N GLU A 28 15.77 -9.87 9.75
CA GLU A 28 15.37 -10.55 11.00
C GLU A 28 15.91 -9.81 12.25
N VAL A 29 15.13 -9.86 13.34
CA VAL A 29 15.56 -9.50 14.71
C VAL A 29 15.21 -10.67 15.63
N PRO A 30 16.12 -11.11 16.53
CA PRO A 30 15.94 -12.31 17.34
C PRO A 30 15.16 -12.03 18.63
N SER A 31 14.42 -13.04 19.10
CA SER A 31 13.66 -13.01 20.34
C SER A 31 14.29 -13.89 21.42
N GLU A 32 14.55 -13.34 22.61
CA GLU A 32 14.57 -14.10 23.86
C GLU A 32 14.14 -13.18 25.02
N ILE A 33 13.27 -13.69 25.90
CA ILE A 33 13.47 -13.82 27.37
C ILE A 33 12.19 -14.41 27.99
N ASP A 34 12.36 -15.51 28.75
CA ASP A 34 11.39 -16.22 29.59
C ASP A 34 11.24 -15.59 31.00
N ASN A 35 10.02 -15.57 31.57
CA ASN A 35 9.68 -16.06 32.94
C ASN A 35 8.16 -15.87 33.28
N PRO A 36 7.61 -16.57 34.30
CA PRO A 36 6.32 -17.25 34.16
C PRO A 36 5.32 -16.87 35.27
N GLU A 37 4.34 -16.03 34.96
CA GLU A 37 3.14 -15.84 35.79
C GLU A 37 1.90 -15.63 34.91
N ASN A 38 1.62 -16.51 33.92
CA ASN A 38 0.76 -16.07 32.82
C ASN A 38 -0.04 -17.17 32.13
N VAL A 39 -0.89 -17.93 32.83
CA VAL A 39 -1.71 -18.98 32.16
C VAL A 39 -2.77 -18.38 31.19
N LYS A 40 -3.31 -17.18 31.45
CA LYS A 40 -4.23 -16.48 30.52
C LYS A 40 -3.52 -15.62 29.47
N VAL A 41 -2.37 -15.05 29.82
CA VAL A 41 -1.54 -14.27 28.89
C VAL A 41 -0.78 -15.19 27.94
N ASN A 42 -0.46 -16.44 28.33
CA ASN A 42 0.17 -17.42 27.44
C ASN A 42 -0.75 -17.91 26.33
N GLN A 43 -2.07 -18.03 26.55
CA GLN A 43 -3.01 -18.37 25.47
C GLN A 43 -3.16 -17.20 24.48
N LEU A 44 -3.34 -15.98 24.99
CA LEU A 44 -3.40 -14.78 24.13
C LEU A 44 -2.08 -14.58 23.36
N ASN A 45 -0.93 -14.79 24.01
CA ASN A 45 0.38 -14.71 23.38
C ASN A 45 0.64 -15.87 22.41
N GLN A 46 0.12 -17.07 22.66
CA GLN A 46 0.19 -18.19 21.72
C GLN A 46 -0.68 -17.96 20.50
N ASP A 47 -1.90 -17.44 20.66
CA ASP A 47 -2.78 -17.10 19.54
C ASP A 47 -2.20 -15.97 18.69
N ILE A 48 -1.62 -14.95 19.34
CA ILE A 48 -0.88 -13.87 18.69
C ILE A 48 0.34 -14.45 17.95
N THR A 49 1.14 -15.31 18.59
CA THR A 49 2.34 -15.92 17.98
C THR A 49 1.99 -16.84 16.81
N ASN A 50 0.90 -17.61 16.91
CA ASN A 50 0.41 -18.47 15.84
C ASN A 50 -0.10 -17.65 14.66
N GLN A 51 -0.83 -16.55 14.90
CA GLN A 51 -1.20 -15.61 13.85
C GLN A 51 0.03 -14.93 13.21
N PHE A 52 1.05 -14.59 14.01
CA PHE A 52 2.31 -14.04 13.48
C PHE A 52 3.08 -15.02 12.59
N ASN A 53 3.10 -16.30 12.96
CA ASN A 53 3.68 -17.37 12.14
C ASN A 53 2.86 -17.62 10.86
N ASP A 54 1.55 -17.41 10.90
CA ASP A 54 0.68 -17.46 9.71
C ASP A 54 0.99 -16.31 8.73
N TYR A 55 1.36 -15.10 9.17
CA TYR A 55 1.75 -14.01 8.24
C TYR A 55 3.04 -14.30 7.50
N ALA A 56 4.11 -14.57 8.25
CA ALA A 56 5.41 -14.83 7.67
C ALA A 56 5.35 -16.05 6.75
N SER A 57 4.49 -17.03 7.06
CA SER A 57 4.26 -18.17 6.18
C SER A 57 3.43 -17.83 4.94
N ILE A 58 2.34 -17.07 5.02
CA ILE A 58 1.57 -16.63 3.83
C ILE A 58 2.47 -15.82 2.89
N GLU A 59 3.19 -14.82 3.40
CA GLU A 59 4.10 -13.99 2.61
C GLU A 59 5.20 -14.82 1.96
N LYS A 60 5.84 -15.72 2.72
CA LYS A 60 6.89 -16.62 2.22
C LYS A 60 6.34 -17.61 1.20
N ASN A 61 5.12 -18.09 1.37
CA ASN A 61 4.47 -19.01 0.45
C ASN A 61 4.15 -18.32 -0.89
N ILE A 62 3.68 -17.07 -0.88
CA ILE A 62 3.44 -16.29 -2.11
C ILE A 62 4.76 -16.02 -2.85
N LEU A 63 5.81 -15.61 -2.11
CA LEU A 63 7.15 -15.42 -2.70
C LEU A 63 7.67 -16.69 -3.34
N ALA A 64 7.56 -17.82 -2.64
CA ALA A 64 8.02 -19.12 -3.10
C ALA A 64 7.19 -19.62 -4.30
N SER A 65 5.87 -19.44 -4.29
CA SER A 65 5.00 -19.88 -5.39
C SER A 65 5.25 -19.13 -6.68
N GLU A 66 5.61 -17.84 -6.59
CA GLU A 66 5.93 -17.00 -7.75
C GLU A 66 7.44 -16.96 -8.09
N ASN A 67 8.27 -17.70 -7.34
CA ASN A 67 9.73 -17.70 -7.48
C ASN A 67 10.36 -16.29 -7.47
N ARG A 68 9.91 -15.44 -6.54
CA ARG A 68 10.33 -14.04 -6.41
C ARG A 68 11.22 -13.83 -5.19
N SER A 69 12.12 -12.86 -5.29
CA SER A 69 12.97 -12.40 -4.17
C SER A 69 12.41 -11.18 -3.42
N LEU A 70 11.40 -10.49 -4.00
CA LEU A 70 10.80 -9.28 -3.44
C LEU A 70 9.28 -9.44 -3.29
N GLN A 71 8.75 -8.90 -2.19
CA GLN A 71 7.31 -8.96 -1.90
C GLN A 71 6.51 -8.02 -2.80
N HIS A 72 5.25 -8.38 -3.03
CA HIS A 72 4.26 -7.44 -3.56
C HIS A 72 3.79 -6.50 -2.44
N SER A 73 3.16 -5.41 -2.84
CA SER A 73 2.41 -4.61 -1.89
C SER A 73 1.13 -5.36 -1.50
N PHE A 74 0.88 -5.48 -0.20
CA PHE A 74 -0.42 -5.91 0.35
C PHE A 74 -1.30 -4.71 0.71
N LEU A 75 -0.87 -3.49 0.35
CA LEU A 75 -1.56 -2.24 0.64
C LEU A 75 -2.59 -1.96 -0.45
N ARG A 76 -3.78 -1.53 -0.04
CA ARG A 76 -4.87 -1.06 -0.89
C ARG A 76 -5.15 0.41 -0.55
N PRO A 77 -5.01 1.33 -1.51
CA PRO A 77 -5.27 2.76 -1.31
C PRO A 77 -6.66 3.03 -0.75
N THR A 78 -6.77 3.95 0.21
CA THR A 78 -8.07 4.43 0.71
C THR A 78 -8.35 5.88 0.37
N GLY A 79 -7.37 6.62 -0.20
CA GLY A 79 -7.52 8.04 -0.52
C GLY A 79 -7.54 8.98 0.70
N TYR A 80 -7.01 8.53 1.84
CA TYR A 80 -6.97 9.32 3.07
C TYR A 80 -5.56 9.41 3.63
N PHE A 81 -5.24 10.55 4.22
CA PHE A 81 -4.04 10.80 5.00
C PHE A 81 -4.43 11.15 6.44
N LEU A 82 -3.76 10.52 7.39
CA LEU A 82 -3.97 10.73 8.82
C LEU A 82 -2.76 11.45 9.43
N GLU A 83 -3.05 12.37 10.34
CA GLU A 83 -2.02 13.10 11.07
C GLU A 83 -1.67 12.38 12.37
N LYS A 84 -0.39 12.49 12.73
CA LYS A 84 0.17 12.03 13.99
C LYS A 84 -0.58 12.61 15.20
N ASP A 85 -0.71 11.79 16.24
CA ASP A 85 -1.26 12.09 17.56
C ASP A 85 -2.72 12.57 17.55
N LYS A 86 -3.45 12.41 16.43
CA LYS A 86 -4.90 12.64 16.35
C LYS A 86 -5.66 11.33 16.44
N GLU A 87 -6.75 11.34 17.20
CA GLU A 87 -7.61 10.15 17.31
C GLU A 87 -8.68 10.14 16.21
N TYR A 88 -8.75 9.04 15.47
CA TYR A 88 -9.75 8.80 14.44
C TYR A 88 -10.63 7.62 14.82
N GLN A 89 -11.93 7.76 14.58
CA GLN A 89 -12.88 6.65 14.64
C GLN A 89 -13.17 6.17 13.23
N ILE A 90 -12.76 4.95 12.91
CA ILE A 90 -12.84 4.37 11.57
C ILE A 90 -13.90 3.27 11.59
N GLN A 91 -14.92 3.45 10.77
CA GLN A 91 -15.95 2.45 10.53
C GLN A 91 -15.60 1.65 9.28
N ILE A 92 -15.69 0.34 9.39
CA ILE A 92 -15.31 -0.63 8.38
C ILE A 92 -16.51 -1.51 8.07
N ASN A 93 -16.78 -1.73 6.78
CA ASN A 93 -17.68 -2.78 6.35
C ASN A 93 -16.87 -4.05 6.16
N LYS A 94 -17.16 -5.08 6.97
CA LYS A 94 -16.49 -6.38 6.93
C LYS A 94 -17.52 -7.45 6.61
N ASN A 95 -17.27 -8.25 5.58
CA ASN A 95 -18.08 -9.45 5.34
C ASN A 95 -17.96 -10.40 6.54
N ALA A 96 -19.11 -10.82 7.10
CA ALA A 96 -19.20 -11.52 8.37
C ALA A 96 -18.41 -12.84 8.47
N ASP A 97 -18.10 -13.46 7.33
CA ASP A 97 -17.41 -14.76 7.26
C ASP A 97 -15.89 -14.67 7.16
N SER A 98 -15.30 -13.45 7.15
CA SER A 98 -13.85 -13.32 7.01
C SER A 98 -13.12 -13.50 8.36
N ASN A 99 -12.56 -14.70 8.55
CA ASN A 99 -11.39 -14.95 9.40
C ASN A 99 -10.11 -14.38 8.76
N ASP A 100 -10.24 -13.34 7.95
CA ASP A 100 -9.13 -12.72 7.26
C ASP A 100 -8.42 -11.77 8.21
N LEU A 101 -7.10 -11.85 8.15
CA LEU A 101 -6.22 -11.04 8.96
C LEU A 101 -5.99 -9.72 8.24
N LEU A 102 -6.79 -8.73 8.62
CA LEU A 102 -6.86 -7.43 7.97
C LEU A 102 -6.31 -6.36 8.90
N TYR A 103 -5.60 -5.39 8.33
CA TYR A 103 -5.02 -4.29 9.07
C TYR A 103 -5.33 -2.96 8.40
N LEU A 104 -5.37 -1.90 9.20
CA LEU A 104 -5.12 -0.55 8.72
C LEU A 104 -3.60 -0.32 8.80
N ALA A 105 -2.99 0.09 7.70
CA ALA A 105 -1.60 0.50 7.67
C ALA A 105 -1.54 2.01 7.47
N ILE A 106 -0.83 2.71 8.35
CA ILE A 106 -0.67 4.16 8.32
C ILE A 106 0.81 4.49 8.19
N GLY A 107 1.19 5.16 7.12
CA GLY A 107 2.58 5.49 6.85
C GLY A 107 2.81 5.82 5.38
N GLN A 108 4.06 6.06 5.03
CA GLN A 108 4.49 6.19 3.64
C GLN A 108 6.00 5.95 3.57
N TYR A 109 6.46 5.07 2.69
CA TYR A 109 7.89 4.84 2.49
C TYR A 109 8.55 6.04 1.83
N GLY A 110 9.62 6.56 2.43
CA GLY A 110 10.47 7.61 1.86
C GLY A 110 10.91 8.65 2.89
N ASP A 111 11.94 9.40 2.56
CA ASP A 111 12.41 10.55 3.36
C ASP A 111 11.73 11.83 2.86
N TYR A 112 10.78 12.33 3.63
CA TYR A 112 9.95 13.48 3.24
C TYR A 112 10.21 14.65 4.18
N LYS A 113 10.90 15.69 3.69
CA LYS A 113 11.38 16.84 4.51
C LYS A 113 10.34 17.42 5.47
N ASN A 114 9.07 17.43 5.08
CA ASN A 114 7.97 18.06 5.83
C ASN A 114 7.08 17.04 6.56
N LEU A 115 7.46 15.77 6.64
CA LEU A 115 6.71 14.71 7.32
C LEU A 115 7.64 13.89 8.22
N ASN A 116 7.15 13.51 9.40
CA ASN A 116 7.84 12.60 10.33
C ASN A 116 9.33 12.95 10.54
N ASP A 117 9.63 14.22 10.79
CA ASP A 117 10.98 14.75 11.00
C ASP A 117 11.97 14.51 9.83
N GLY A 118 11.46 14.32 8.60
CA GLY A 118 12.29 14.08 7.42
C GLY A 118 12.81 12.65 7.31
N LYS A 119 12.27 11.70 8.07
CA LYS A 119 12.77 10.32 8.15
C LYS A 119 11.79 9.31 7.58
N ASN A 120 12.33 8.28 6.92
CA ASN A 120 11.59 7.08 6.60
C ASN A 120 11.30 6.27 7.87
N VAL A 121 10.05 6.35 8.34
CA VAL A 121 9.55 5.69 9.55
C VAL A 121 8.70 4.44 9.25
N GLY A 122 8.56 4.06 7.98
CA GLY A 122 7.77 2.90 7.56
C GLY A 122 6.27 3.06 7.82
N PHE A 123 5.64 1.98 8.29
CA PHE A 123 4.20 1.89 8.54
C PHE A 123 3.91 1.46 9.98
N GLU A 124 2.92 2.10 10.59
CA GLU A 124 2.23 1.59 11.77
C GLU A 124 1.03 0.75 11.32
N SER A 125 0.78 -0.38 11.97
CA SER A 125 -0.32 -1.29 11.61
C SER A 125 -1.29 -1.47 12.79
N TYR A 126 -2.58 -1.40 12.50
CA TYR A 126 -3.67 -1.60 13.46
C TYR A 126 -4.54 -2.76 13.00
N GLN A 127 -4.65 -3.80 13.82
CA GLN A 127 -5.44 -4.98 13.47
C GLN A 127 -6.94 -4.65 13.46
N ILE A 128 -7.63 -5.08 12.40
CA ILE A 128 -9.09 -4.94 12.24
C ILE A 128 -9.77 -6.10 12.97
N VAL A 129 -10.17 -5.85 14.22
CA VAL A 129 -10.85 -6.83 15.09
C VAL A 129 -12.38 -6.71 15.07
N GLY A 130 -12.93 -5.69 14.41
CA GLY A 130 -14.36 -5.44 14.30
C GLY A 130 -14.68 -4.33 13.31
N GLU A 131 -15.95 -3.93 13.24
CA GLU A 131 -16.42 -2.89 12.31
C GLU A 131 -16.10 -1.46 12.76
N ASN A 132 -15.76 -1.26 14.04
CA ASN A 132 -15.44 0.06 14.58
C ASN A 132 -14.07 0.02 15.24
N LEU A 133 -13.19 0.92 14.82
CA LEU A 133 -11.84 1.04 15.37
C LEU A 133 -11.55 2.46 15.79
N THR A 134 -10.86 2.58 16.92
CA THR A 134 -10.23 3.83 17.34
C THR A 134 -8.74 3.74 17.09
N VAL A 135 -8.21 4.69 16.32
CA VAL A 135 -6.79 4.73 15.92
C VAL A 135 -6.22 6.08 16.31
N THR A 136 -5.05 6.08 16.97
CA THR A 136 -4.25 7.28 17.22
C THR A 136 -2.85 7.05 16.63
N PRO A 137 -2.58 7.52 15.40
CA PRO A 137 -1.31 7.31 14.70
C PRO A 137 -0.15 7.95 15.46
N LYS A 138 0.95 7.23 15.63
CA LYS A 138 2.21 7.80 16.17
C LYS A 138 3.06 8.46 15.09
N ILE A 139 2.68 8.27 13.83
CA ILE A 139 3.29 8.86 12.64
C ILE A 139 2.18 9.39 11.72
N SER A 140 2.47 10.46 10.98
CA SER A 140 1.57 10.93 9.93
C SER A 140 1.80 10.11 8.66
N GLY A 141 0.75 9.78 7.93
CA GLY A 141 0.90 8.93 6.76
C GLY A 141 -0.39 8.67 5.99
N MET A 142 -0.21 8.05 4.83
CA MET A 142 -1.30 7.53 4.03
C MET A 142 -1.99 6.38 4.78
N LEU A 143 -3.31 6.36 4.73
CA LEU A 143 -4.11 5.26 5.22
C LEU A 143 -4.29 4.22 4.10
N TYR A 144 -3.96 2.98 4.41
CA TYR A 144 -4.15 1.83 3.56
C TYR A 144 -4.95 0.75 4.28
N LEU A 145 -5.72 -0.01 3.52
CA LEU A 145 -6.14 -1.35 3.94
C LEU A 145 -5.02 -2.33 3.60
N LYS A 146 -4.60 -3.16 4.54
CA LYS A 146 -3.62 -4.22 4.31
C LYS A 146 -4.31 -5.58 4.42
N ASP A 147 -4.36 -6.29 3.29
CA ASP A 147 -5.01 -7.60 3.14
C ASP A 147 -4.03 -8.58 2.49
N TYR A 148 -3.63 -9.61 3.25
CA TYR A 148 -2.68 -10.63 2.77
C TYR A 148 -3.33 -11.71 1.92
N ARG A 149 -4.66 -11.77 1.86
CA ARG A 149 -5.43 -12.79 1.14
C ARG A 149 -6.13 -12.23 -0.11
N PHE A 150 -5.99 -10.93 -0.38
CA PHE A 150 -6.55 -10.25 -1.55
C PHE A 150 -8.05 -10.52 -1.77
N THR A 151 -8.81 -10.59 -0.68
CA THR A 151 -10.22 -11.04 -0.70
C THR A 151 -11.18 -9.93 -1.07
N ASN A 152 -10.74 -8.67 -1.06
CA ASN A 152 -11.58 -7.48 -1.19
C ASN A 152 -12.78 -7.48 -0.22
N SER A 153 -12.67 -8.18 0.91
CA SER A 153 -13.76 -8.42 1.86
C SER A 153 -14.04 -7.24 2.80
N VAL A 154 -13.25 -6.17 2.66
CA VAL A 154 -13.31 -4.99 3.52
C VAL A 154 -13.17 -3.69 2.74
N SER A 155 -13.96 -2.69 3.16
CA SER A 155 -13.87 -1.29 2.78
C SER A 155 -14.07 -0.36 3.98
N ILE A 156 -13.52 0.85 3.90
CA ILE A 156 -13.77 1.91 4.89
C ILE A 156 -15.11 2.57 4.55
N VAL A 157 -16.01 2.63 5.54
CA VAL A 157 -17.33 3.28 5.43
C VAL A 157 -17.23 4.74 5.80
N SER A 158 -16.59 5.05 6.91
CA SER A 158 -16.46 6.42 7.41
C SER A 158 -15.24 6.58 8.31
N ILE A 159 -14.75 7.82 8.40
CA ILE A 159 -13.71 8.23 9.35
C ILE A 159 -14.23 9.48 10.06
N SER A 160 -14.21 9.49 11.38
CA SER A 160 -14.79 10.55 12.21
C SER A 160 -13.91 10.88 13.42
N LYS A 161 -14.44 11.70 14.35
CA LYS A 161 -13.76 12.36 15.48
C LYS A 161 -12.76 13.45 15.08
N ASN A 162 -11.86 13.17 14.15
CA ASN A 162 -11.03 14.16 13.47
C ASN A 162 -11.24 14.05 11.97
N GLU A 163 -11.19 15.17 11.26
CA GLU A 163 -11.33 15.18 9.80
C GLU A 163 -10.03 14.62 9.17
N PRO A 164 -10.09 13.51 8.42
CA PRO A 164 -8.93 13.03 7.68
C PRO A 164 -8.65 13.96 6.50
N ILE A 165 -7.38 14.05 6.08
CA ILE A 165 -7.04 14.78 4.88
C ILE A 165 -7.37 13.91 3.67
N LYS A 166 -8.26 14.38 2.79
CA LYS A 166 -8.56 13.69 1.53
C LYS A 166 -7.39 13.85 0.56
N VAL A 167 -6.92 12.72 0.05
CA VAL A 167 -5.82 12.65 -0.91
C VAL A 167 -6.42 12.61 -2.31
N PRO A 168 -6.06 13.54 -3.22
CA PRO A 168 -6.45 13.43 -4.62
C PRO A 168 -6.01 12.08 -5.16
N THR A 169 -6.97 11.33 -5.69
CA THR A 169 -6.75 9.96 -6.16
C THR A 169 -7.32 9.82 -7.55
N PHE A 170 -6.49 9.38 -8.50
CA PHE A 170 -6.93 9.01 -9.84
C PHE A 170 -7.06 7.50 -9.92
N ILE A 171 -8.24 7.00 -10.23
CA ILE A 171 -8.52 5.57 -10.46
C ILE A 171 -8.77 5.39 -11.95
N ILE A 172 -8.05 4.44 -12.58
CA ILE A 172 -8.22 4.12 -14.00
C ILE A 172 -9.68 3.77 -14.32
N ASP A 173 -10.17 4.21 -15.47
CA ASP A 173 -11.54 4.02 -15.96
C ASP A 173 -12.68 4.62 -15.11
N GLU A 174 -12.39 5.14 -13.92
CA GLU A 174 -13.36 5.78 -13.03
C GLU A 174 -13.16 7.30 -12.92
N SER A 175 -11.92 7.77 -12.89
CA SER A 175 -11.58 9.17 -12.62
C SER A 175 -11.44 10.01 -13.89
N ASN A 176 -11.87 11.26 -13.81
CA ASN A 176 -11.59 12.26 -14.83
C ASN A 176 -10.25 12.96 -14.55
N GLN A 177 -9.35 13.01 -15.54
CA GLN A 177 -8.02 13.62 -15.37
C GLN A 177 -8.08 15.12 -15.04
N THR A 178 -9.01 15.87 -15.65
CA THR A 178 -9.14 17.31 -15.41
C THR A 178 -9.59 17.57 -13.97
N ASP A 179 -10.59 16.82 -13.50
CA ASP A 179 -11.07 16.94 -12.12
C ASP A 179 -9.98 16.54 -11.11
N PHE A 180 -9.24 15.48 -11.41
CA PHE A 180 -8.10 15.06 -10.61
C PHE A 180 -7.02 16.16 -10.52
N PHE A 181 -6.68 16.82 -11.62
CA PHE A 181 -5.72 17.94 -11.60
C PHE A 181 -6.25 19.13 -10.80
N ASN A 182 -7.54 19.47 -10.91
CA ASN A 182 -8.14 20.52 -10.10
C ASN A 182 -8.07 20.18 -8.60
N GLN A 183 -8.38 18.93 -8.22
CA GLN A 183 -8.24 18.46 -6.84
C GLN A 183 -6.79 18.59 -6.34
N ILE A 184 -5.80 18.30 -7.17
CA ILE A 184 -4.38 18.45 -6.80
C ILE A 184 -4.02 19.93 -6.57
N LEU A 185 -4.50 20.83 -7.42
CA LEU A 185 -4.21 22.26 -7.28
C LEU A 185 -4.80 22.85 -5.99
N GLU A 186 -5.93 22.32 -5.53
CA GLU A 186 -6.67 22.81 -4.36
C GLU A 186 -6.34 22.04 -3.06
N THR A 187 -5.73 20.86 -3.13
CA THR A 187 -5.49 20.04 -1.94
C THR A 187 -4.38 20.59 -1.03
N ASN A 188 -4.57 20.35 0.26
CA ASN A 188 -3.52 20.45 1.29
C ASN A 188 -2.87 19.10 1.62
N SER A 189 -3.27 18.03 0.95
CA SER A 189 -2.66 16.71 1.10
C SER A 189 -1.17 16.75 0.74
N PRO A 190 -0.27 16.13 1.52
CA PRO A 190 1.14 16.02 1.17
C PRO A 190 1.39 15.04 0.01
N PHE A 191 0.40 14.19 -0.30
CA PHE A 191 0.48 13.18 -1.34
C PHE A 191 -0.67 13.26 -2.34
N VAL A 192 -0.46 12.63 -3.48
CA VAL A 192 -1.46 12.29 -4.49
C VAL A 192 -1.31 10.81 -4.84
N GLU A 193 -2.40 10.14 -5.18
CA GLU A 193 -2.40 8.73 -5.55
C GLU A 193 -2.91 8.52 -6.98
N VAL A 194 -2.34 7.52 -7.63
CA VAL A 194 -2.76 7.05 -8.94
C VAL A 194 -2.88 5.52 -8.87
N VAL A 195 -4.05 5.00 -9.23
CA VAL A 195 -4.47 3.62 -8.98
C VAL A 195 -4.88 2.97 -10.30
N GLY A 196 -4.17 1.91 -10.66
CA GLY A 196 -4.52 0.98 -11.75
C GLY A 196 -5.22 -0.27 -11.20
N ASN A 197 -5.37 -1.27 -12.06
CA ASN A 197 -5.99 -2.54 -11.69
C ASN A 197 -5.08 -3.41 -10.82
N HIS A 198 -3.77 -3.37 -11.07
CA HIS A 198 -2.78 -4.23 -10.42
C HIS A 198 -1.66 -3.47 -9.72
N VAL A 199 -1.62 -2.15 -9.91
CA VAL A 199 -0.57 -1.26 -9.42
C VAL A 199 -1.16 0.02 -8.87
N PHE A 200 -0.44 0.65 -7.95
CA PHE A 200 -0.72 2.03 -7.56
C PHE A 200 0.60 2.76 -7.30
N GLY A 201 0.54 4.08 -7.36
CA GLY A 201 1.67 4.96 -7.06
C GLY A 201 1.23 6.12 -6.17
N THR A 202 2.07 6.46 -5.21
CA THR A 202 1.87 7.58 -4.28
C THR A 202 3.01 8.58 -4.47
N PHE A 203 2.66 9.83 -4.75
CA PHE A 203 3.61 10.87 -5.12
C PHE A 203 3.48 12.08 -4.21
N GLN A 204 4.58 12.79 -3.96
CA GLN A 204 4.50 14.07 -3.24
C GLN A 204 3.70 15.07 -4.07
N THR A 205 2.72 15.73 -3.45
CA THR A 205 1.86 16.71 -4.13
C THR A 205 2.69 17.81 -4.80
N GLU A 206 3.72 18.31 -4.14
CA GLU A 206 4.60 19.35 -4.68
C GLU A 206 5.37 18.88 -5.92
N MET A 207 5.87 17.63 -5.91
CA MET A 207 6.52 17.03 -7.08
C MET A 207 5.52 16.88 -8.22
N PHE A 208 4.32 16.40 -7.93
CA PHE A 208 3.29 16.19 -8.94
C PHE A 208 2.84 17.51 -9.58
N LYS A 209 2.61 18.55 -8.77
CA LYS A 209 2.30 19.91 -9.25
C LYS A 209 3.40 20.46 -10.15
N LYS A 210 4.66 20.30 -9.74
CA LYS A 210 5.81 20.86 -10.44
C LYS A 210 6.11 20.12 -11.74
N ASP A 211 6.21 18.79 -11.67
CA ASP A 211 6.83 17.97 -12.71
C ASP A 211 5.80 17.24 -13.59
N VAL A 212 4.60 16.96 -13.07
CA VAL A 212 3.56 16.21 -13.81
C VAL A 212 2.52 17.14 -14.41
N ILE A 213 1.88 18.01 -13.61
CA ILE A 213 0.81 18.90 -14.14
C ILE A 213 1.35 19.84 -15.23
N ASN A 214 2.59 20.30 -15.09
CA ASN A 214 3.21 21.21 -16.05
C ASN A 214 3.87 20.50 -17.24
N ALA A 215 3.94 19.17 -17.25
CA ALA A 215 4.54 18.44 -18.35
C ALA A 215 3.61 18.47 -19.57
N LYS A 216 4.24 18.60 -20.75
CA LYS A 216 3.51 18.65 -22.02
C LYS A 216 2.94 17.26 -22.34
N ASP A 217 1.68 17.22 -22.79
CA ASP A 217 1.02 16.01 -23.29
C ASP A 217 0.86 14.88 -22.24
N VAL A 218 0.70 15.24 -20.96
CA VAL A 218 0.47 14.26 -19.87
C VAL A 218 -0.88 13.57 -20.02
N ASN A 219 -0.83 12.24 -20.03
CA ASN A 219 -2.00 11.39 -19.95
C ASN A 219 -1.79 10.35 -18.83
N ILE A 220 -2.44 10.58 -17.69
CA ILE A 220 -2.35 9.73 -16.51
C ILE A 220 -2.94 8.36 -16.81
N SER A 221 -4.10 8.29 -17.49
CA SER A 221 -4.75 7.03 -17.85
C SER A 221 -3.81 6.12 -18.65
N ASN A 222 -3.20 6.63 -19.72
CA ASN A 222 -2.26 5.87 -20.55
C ASN A 222 -1.01 5.44 -19.77
N THR A 223 -0.56 6.27 -18.83
CA THR A 223 0.61 5.97 -17.99
C THR A 223 0.31 4.80 -17.06
N VAL A 224 -0.83 4.84 -16.39
CA VAL A 224 -1.28 3.77 -15.47
C VAL A 224 -1.58 2.48 -16.22
N GLU A 225 -2.27 2.57 -17.36
CA GLU A 225 -2.52 1.43 -18.23
C GLU A 225 -1.20 0.78 -18.65
N SER A 226 -0.17 1.58 -18.99
CA SER A 226 1.15 1.05 -19.31
C SER A 226 1.80 0.31 -18.13
N TRP A 227 1.59 0.75 -16.89
CA TRP A 227 2.07 0.04 -15.71
C TRP A 227 1.35 -1.28 -15.49
N ASP A 228 0.03 -1.34 -15.66
CA ASP A 228 -0.75 -2.58 -15.62
C ASP A 228 -0.30 -3.55 -16.73
N GLN A 229 0.00 -3.06 -17.93
CA GLN A 229 0.55 -3.90 -19.01
C GLN A 229 1.93 -4.46 -18.65
N ILE A 230 2.80 -3.68 -18.00
CA ILE A 230 4.10 -4.17 -17.52
C ILE A 230 3.91 -5.27 -16.48
N TRP A 231 2.98 -5.09 -15.54
CA TRP A 231 2.62 -6.12 -14.57
C TRP A 231 2.15 -7.40 -15.27
N LYS A 232 1.30 -7.28 -16.29
CA LYS A 232 0.79 -8.41 -17.06
C LYS A 232 1.90 -9.13 -17.82
N TYR A 233 2.70 -8.41 -18.62
CA TYR A 233 3.75 -9.02 -19.43
C TYR A 233 4.87 -9.63 -18.58
N SER A 234 5.22 -9.00 -17.46
CA SER A 234 6.18 -9.60 -16.53
C SER A 234 5.62 -10.89 -15.95
N SER A 235 4.35 -10.93 -15.54
CA SER A 235 3.70 -12.15 -15.06
C SER A 235 3.69 -13.25 -16.13
N GLU A 236 3.32 -12.94 -17.37
CA GLU A 236 3.33 -13.89 -18.49
C GLU A 236 4.74 -14.43 -18.79
N LEU A 237 5.77 -13.58 -18.71
CA LEU A 237 7.17 -13.99 -18.89
C LEU A 237 7.62 -14.99 -17.82
N TYR A 238 7.14 -14.86 -16.58
CA TYR A 238 7.37 -15.82 -15.50
C TYR A 238 6.43 -17.04 -15.56
N GLY A 239 5.57 -17.15 -16.57
CA GLY A 239 4.60 -18.23 -16.69
C GLY A 239 3.45 -18.14 -15.69
N LEU A 240 3.19 -16.96 -15.13
CA LEU A 240 2.17 -16.71 -14.12
C LEU A 240 0.90 -16.11 -14.76
N ASN A 241 -0.26 -16.57 -14.30
CA ASN A 241 -1.56 -16.05 -14.72
C ASN A 241 -2.60 -16.13 -13.59
N GLU A 242 -3.45 -15.11 -13.45
CA GLU A 242 -4.50 -15.08 -12.42
C GLU A 242 -5.55 -16.19 -12.60
N LYS A 243 -5.74 -16.72 -13.80
CA LYS A 243 -6.74 -17.76 -14.09
C LYS A 243 -6.20 -19.18 -13.91
N TYR A 244 -4.89 -19.33 -13.73
CA TYR A 244 -4.26 -20.64 -13.55
C TYR A 244 -4.27 -21.07 -12.08
N SER A 245 -3.83 -22.30 -11.81
CA SER A 245 -3.73 -22.86 -10.47
C SER A 245 -2.31 -23.39 -10.20
N GLY A 246 -2.00 -23.66 -8.93
CA GLY A 246 -0.70 -24.18 -8.52
C GLY A 246 0.44 -23.20 -8.83
N VAL A 247 1.58 -23.72 -9.30
CA VAL A 247 2.82 -22.97 -9.56
C VAL A 247 2.71 -21.91 -10.66
N ALA A 248 1.62 -21.92 -11.44
CA ALA A 248 1.37 -20.96 -12.50
C ALA A 248 0.33 -19.89 -12.12
N LYS A 249 -0.21 -19.94 -10.89
CA LYS A 249 -1.15 -18.93 -10.37
C LYS A 249 -0.39 -17.63 -10.08
N LYS A 250 -0.81 -16.53 -10.71
CA LYS A 250 -0.48 -15.18 -10.24
C LYS A 250 -1.42 -14.83 -9.09
N VAL A 251 -0.83 -14.48 -7.94
CA VAL A 251 -1.55 -13.97 -6.76
C VAL A 251 -1.66 -12.46 -6.85
#